data_AF-R7Q272-F1
#
_entry.id   AF-R7Q272-F1
#
_cell.length_a   1.000
_cell.length_b   1.000
_cell.length_c   1.000
_cell.angle_alpha   90.00
_cell.angle_beta   90.00
_cell.angle_gamma   90.00
#
_symmetry.space_group_name_H-M   'P 1'
#
loop_
_entity.id
_entity.type
_entity.pdbx_description
1 polymer ?
#
loop_
_entity_poly.entity_id
_entity_poly.type
_entity_poly.pdbx_seq_one_letter_code
_entity_poly.pdbx_strand_id
1 'polypeptide(L)'
;MAPIMAAAVKLEPSIIGNFMQGTTRWLLSDPNSSMERLAEAISPSIPIVNINMDYSKSPYEGLQAYEWGYIKEGVGCGGSSVAAVIESSGRIDCDMLLDKVHEIYQKIMNAD
;
A
#
# COMPACT_ATOMS: atom_id res chain seq x y z
N MET A 1 -5.76 7.35 -4.91
CA MET A 1 -6.44 8.16 -3.87
C MET A 1 -6.19 9.66 -3.98
N ALA A 2 -5.18 10.14 -4.73
CA ALA A 2 -4.89 11.58 -4.86
C ALA A 2 -6.10 12.49 -5.21
N PRO A 3 -7.01 12.16 -6.14
CA PRO A 3 -8.19 13.00 -6.40
C PRO A 3 -9.11 13.18 -5.19
N ILE A 4 -9.26 12.12 -4.38
CA ILE A 4 -10.07 12.16 -3.15
C ILE A 4 -9.38 13.03 -2.09
N MET A 5 -8.07 12.90 -1.92
CA MET A 5 -7.31 13.76 -1.01
C MET A 5 -7.43 15.24 -1.42
N ALA A 6 -7.31 15.56 -2.71
CA ALA A 6 -7.46 16.91 -3.22
C ALA A 6 -8.86 17.48 -2.95
N ALA A 7 -9.91 16.69 -3.22
CA ALA A 7 -11.29 17.08 -2.96
C ALA A 7 -11.55 17.28 -1.46
N ALA A 8 -11.08 16.37 -0.62
CA ALA A 8 -11.26 16.44 0.83
C ALA A 8 -10.56 17.67 1.43
N VAL A 9 -9.31 17.93 1.07
CA VAL A 9 -8.56 19.12 1.52
C VAL A 9 -9.20 20.40 1.01
N LYS A 10 -9.76 20.40 -0.21
CA LYS A 10 -10.47 21.56 -0.75
C LYS A 10 -11.76 21.88 0.02
N LEU A 11 -12.48 20.84 0.47
CA LEU A 11 -13.74 20.97 1.20
C LEU A 11 -13.53 21.32 2.68
N GLU A 12 -12.53 20.70 3.32
CA GLU A 12 -12.20 20.93 4.72
C GLU A 12 -10.67 20.99 4.90
N PRO A 13 -10.05 22.18 4.77
CA PRO A 13 -8.61 22.33 4.92
C PRO A 13 -8.07 21.87 6.28
N SER A 14 -8.89 21.86 7.34
CA SER A 14 -8.45 21.47 8.69
C SER A 14 -8.15 19.98 8.83
N ILE A 15 -8.48 19.14 7.83
CA ILE A 15 -8.15 17.71 7.89
C ILE A 15 -6.64 17.45 7.69
N ILE A 16 -5.87 18.40 7.17
CA ILE A 16 -4.41 18.24 7.04
C ILE A 16 -3.81 17.95 8.43
N GLY A 17 -3.02 16.89 8.53
CA GLY A 17 -2.48 16.38 9.79
C GLY A 17 -3.35 15.31 10.47
N ASN A 18 -4.58 15.09 9.98
CA ASN A 18 -5.51 14.07 10.49
C ASN A 18 -5.72 12.88 9.53
N PHE A 19 -5.00 12.84 8.41
CA PHE A 19 -5.00 11.71 7.49
C PHE A 19 -3.62 11.50 6.86
N MET A 20 -3.42 10.31 6.30
CA MET A 20 -2.23 9.93 5.54
C MET A 20 -2.62 9.09 4.33
N GLN A 21 -1.74 9.05 3.32
CA GLN A 21 -1.85 8.12 2.21
C GLN A 21 -1.11 6.83 2.53
N GLY A 22 -1.85 5.77 2.87
CA GLY A 22 -1.31 4.42 2.91
C GLY A 22 -1.28 3.78 1.51
N THR A 23 -0.15 3.19 1.12
CA THR A 23 0.06 2.57 -0.21
C THR A 23 0.97 1.35 -0.13
N THR A 24 1.28 0.70 -1.25
CA THR A 24 2.34 -0.31 -1.34
C THR A 24 3.66 0.26 -1.85
N ARG A 25 4.77 -0.45 -1.57
CA ARG A 25 6.08 -0.11 -2.16
C ARG A 25 6.06 -0.14 -3.68
N TRP A 26 5.28 -1.05 -4.29
CA TRP A 26 5.25 -1.21 -5.74
C TRP A 26 4.67 0.01 -6.44
N LEU A 27 3.69 0.71 -5.84
CA LEU A 27 3.20 1.98 -6.41
C LEU A 27 4.20 3.13 -6.21
N LEU A 28 4.88 3.16 -5.06
CA LEU A 28 5.79 4.25 -4.72
C LEU A 28 7.11 4.17 -5.51
N SER A 29 7.58 2.95 -5.80
CA SER A 29 8.78 2.71 -6.60
C SER A 29 8.52 2.63 -8.12
N ASP A 30 7.27 2.75 -8.58
CA ASP A 30 6.95 2.74 -10.02
C ASP A 30 7.45 4.04 -10.67
N PRO A 31 8.42 3.98 -11.61
CA PRO A 31 8.96 5.18 -12.26
C PRO A 31 7.94 5.92 -13.13
N ASN A 32 6.82 5.27 -13.47
CA ASN A 32 5.72 5.89 -14.22
C ASN A 32 4.65 6.48 -13.29
N SER A 33 4.78 6.29 -11.97
CA SER A 33 3.89 6.87 -10.97
C SER A 33 4.26 8.32 -10.70
N SER A 34 3.25 9.17 -10.58
CA SER A 34 3.41 10.57 -10.12
C SER A 34 2.80 10.78 -8.73
N MET A 35 2.58 9.71 -7.96
CA MET A 35 1.86 9.76 -6.69
C MET A 35 2.48 10.76 -5.69
N GLU A 36 3.81 10.79 -5.55
CA GLU A 36 4.51 11.73 -4.66
C GLU A 36 4.30 13.18 -5.09
N ARG A 37 4.50 13.48 -6.39
CA ARG A 37 4.30 14.82 -6.93
C ARG A 37 2.84 15.29 -6.79
N LEU A 38 1.88 14.39 -6.98
CA LEU A 38 0.47 14.70 -6.81
C LEU A 38 0.12 15.00 -5.35
N ALA A 39 0.66 14.23 -4.40
CA ALA A 39 0.45 14.49 -2.99
C ALA A 39 1.08 15.83 -2.56
N GLU A 40 2.32 16.09 -3.00
CA GLU A 40 3.03 17.35 -2.74
C GLU A 40 2.25 18.56 -3.29
N ALA A 41 1.68 18.44 -4.49
CA ALA A 41 0.84 19.47 -5.10
C ALA A 41 -0.48 19.73 -4.33
N ILE A 42 -0.99 18.75 -3.57
CA ILE A 42 -2.17 18.92 -2.71
C ILE A 42 -1.75 19.60 -1.40
N SER A 43 -0.75 19.04 -0.72
CA SER A 43 -0.10 19.65 0.44
C SER A 43 1.18 18.87 0.78
N PRO A 44 2.32 19.54 0.99
CA PRO A 44 3.57 18.88 1.40
C PRO A 44 3.49 18.28 2.81
N SER A 45 2.43 18.57 3.57
CA SER A 45 2.22 18.05 4.93
C SER A 45 1.44 16.73 4.98
N ILE A 46 1.03 16.16 3.84
CA ILE A 46 0.33 14.87 3.79
C ILE A 46 1.38 13.74 3.80
N PRO A 47 1.42 12.89 4.85
CA PRO A 47 2.34 11.76 4.87
C PRO A 47 1.95 10.71 3.82
N ILE A 48 2.94 10.19 3.10
CA ILE A 48 2.80 8.99 2.26
C ILE A 48 3.55 7.87 2.96
N VAL A 49 2.84 6.81 3.30
CA VAL A 49 3.39 5.65 4.00
C VAL A 49 3.12 4.42 3.16
N ASN A 50 4.15 3.62 2.90
CA ASN A 50 4.00 2.39 2.15
C ASN A 50 4.23 1.15 3.03
N ILE A 51 3.50 0.07 2.76
CA ILE A 51 3.87 -1.24 3.26
C ILE A 51 4.99 -1.82 2.39
N ASN A 52 6.08 -2.23 3.05
CA ASN A 52 7.29 -2.74 2.42
C ASN A 52 7.31 -4.28 2.37
N MET A 53 6.25 -4.90 1.83
CA MET A 53 6.22 -6.35 1.59
C MET A 53 7.04 -6.71 0.35
N ASP A 54 7.68 -7.88 0.33
CA ASP A 54 8.47 -8.35 -0.79
C ASP A 54 8.03 -9.74 -1.29
N TYR A 55 7.55 -9.80 -2.54
CA TYR A 55 7.11 -11.05 -3.17
C TYR A 55 8.22 -11.69 -4.03
N SER A 56 9.44 -11.16 -4.07
CA SER A 56 10.54 -11.71 -4.86
C SER A 56 10.88 -13.16 -4.52
N LYS A 57 10.64 -13.58 -3.27
CA LYS A 57 10.86 -14.95 -2.77
C LYS A 57 9.57 -15.76 -2.63
N SER A 58 8.43 -15.24 -3.08
CA SER A 58 7.17 -15.99 -3.06
C SER A 58 7.31 -17.27 -3.89
N PRO A 59 6.75 -18.42 -3.45
CA PRO A 59 6.69 -19.63 -4.27
C PRO A 59 5.67 -19.52 -5.41
N TYR A 60 4.85 -18.48 -5.42
CA TYR A 60 3.78 -18.27 -6.39
C TYR A 60 4.13 -17.16 -7.39
N GLU A 61 4.23 -17.52 -8.67
CA GLU A 61 4.53 -16.58 -9.78
C GLU A 61 3.52 -15.43 -9.85
N GLY A 62 2.24 -15.69 -9.58
CA GLY A 62 1.20 -14.65 -9.58
C GLY A 62 1.42 -13.57 -8.52
N LEU A 63 2.09 -13.88 -7.41
CA LEU A 63 2.54 -12.87 -6.44
C LEU A 63 3.85 -12.21 -6.88
N GLN A 64 4.81 -12.98 -7.41
CA GLN A 64 6.05 -12.42 -7.96
C GLN A 64 5.78 -11.38 -9.06
N ALA A 65 4.67 -11.48 -9.78
CA ALA A 65 4.25 -10.50 -10.78
C ALA A 65 4.17 -9.05 -10.24
N TYR A 66 3.93 -8.84 -8.93
CA TYR A 66 4.00 -7.49 -8.36
C TYR A 66 5.39 -6.88 -8.49
N GLU A 67 6.45 -7.69 -8.40
CA GLU A 67 7.84 -7.26 -8.58
C GLU A 67 8.16 -6.82 -10.00
N TRP A 68 7.37 -7.27 -10.97
CA TRP A 68 7.50 -6.89 -12.37
C TRP A 68 6.61 -5.70 -12.75
N GLY A 69 5.93 -5.10 -11.77
CA GLY A 69 5.10 -3.91 -11.95
C GLY A 69 3.62 -4.19 -12.25
N TYR A 70 3.18 -5.45 -12.17
CA TYR A 70 1.77 -5.82 -12.29
C TYR A 70 1.01 -5.56 -10.99
N ILE A 71 -0.29 -5.25 -11.11
CA ILE A 71 -1.24 -4.98 -10.02
C ILE A 71 -0.85 -3.75 -9.16
N LYS A 72 0.25 -3.85 -8.41
CA LYS A 72 0.85 -2.87 -7.49
C LYS A 72 -0.02 -2.49 -6.30
N GLU A 73 -1.28 -2.13 -6.53
CA GLU A 73 -2.19 -1.59 -5.53
C GLU A 73 -3.64 -1.96 -5.90
N GLY A 74 -4.55 -1.89 -4.94
CA GLY A 74 -5.97 -2.14 -5.16
C GLY A 74 -6.68 -2.56 -3.90
N VAL A 75 -8.01 -2.38 -3.87
CA VAL A 75 -8.89 -2.79 -2.74
C VAL A 75 -8.46 -2.21 -1.37
N GLY A 76 -7.58 -1.19 -1.36
CA GLY A 76 -7.01 -0.62 -0.15
C GLY A 76 -5.96 -1.52 0.53
N CYS A 77 -5.30 -2.41 -0.20
CA CYS A 77 -4.32 -3.35 0.39
C CYS A 77 -3.14 -2.62 1.05
N GLY A 78 -2.60 -1.56 0.43
CA GLY A 78 -1.51 -0.78 1.02
C GLY A 78 -1.92 -0.11 2.33
N GLY A 79 -3.03 0.63 2.31
CA GLY A 79 -3.53 1.35 3.49
C GLY A 79 -3.97 0.45 4.65
N SER A 80 -4.63 -0.67 4.35
CA SER A 80 -5.02 -1.65 5.38
C SER A 80 -3.82 -2.35 6.00
N SER A 81 -2.80 -2.67 5.21
CA SER A 81 -1.55 -3.26 5.73
C SER A 81 -0.79 -2.28 6.62
N VAL A 82 -0.65 -1.02 6.19
CA VAL A 82 -0.05 0.05 7.01
C VAL A 82 -0.82 0.23 8.33
N ALA A 83 -2.16 0.28 8.27
CA ALA A 83 -2.99 0.41 9.46
C ALA A 83 -2.81 -0.79 10.41
N ALA A 84 -2.77 -2.02 9.89
CA ALA A 84 -2.55 -3.21 10.71
C ALA A 84 -1.21 -3.16 11.47
N VAL A 85 -0.13 -2.73 10.80
CA VAL A 85 1.18 -2.56 11.44
C VAL A 85 1.13 -1.48 12.53
N ILE A 86 0.56 -0.31 12.23
CA ILE A 86 0.51 0.82 13.18
C ILE A 86 -0.36 0.51 14.39
N GLU A 87 -1.61 0.06 14.16
CA GLU A 87 -2.58 -0.23 15.23
C GLU A 87 -2.11 -1.37 16.13
N SER A 88 -1.41 -2.34 15.56
CA SER A 88 -0.82 -3.44 16.34
C SER A 88 0.45 -3.04 17.09
N SER A 89 0.94 -1.80 16.93
CA SER A 89 2.24 -1.34 17.42
C SER A 89 3.40 -2.21 16.94
N GLY A 90 3.35 -2.66 15.68
CA GLY A 90 4.35 -3.51 15.04
C GLY A 90 4.29 -4.99 15.43
N ARG A 91 3.29 -5.41 16.23
CA ARG A 91 3.09 -6.85 16.50
C ARG A 91 2.63 -7.62 15.27
N ILE A 92 1.95 -6.96 14.34
CA ILE A 92 1.75 -7.42 12.97
C ILE A 92 2.81 -6.70 12.13
N ASP A 93 3.66 -7.46 11.46
CA ASP A 93 4.71 -6.94 10.59
C ASP A 93 4.54 -7.44 9.14
N CYS A 94 5.46 -7.06 8.26
CA CYS A 94 5.42 -7.46 6.85
C CYS A 94 5.52 -8.99 6.67
N ASP A 95 6.28 -9.69 7.51
CA ASP A 95 6.49 -11.12 7.39
C ASP A 95 5.21 -11.88 7.75
N MET A 96 4.53 -11.48 8.83
CA MET A 96 3.23 -12.04 9.20
C MET A 96 2.15 -11.79 8.14
N LEU A 97 2.15 -10.59 7.54
CA LEU A 97 1.23 -10.27 6.44
C LEU A 97 1.54 -11.13 5.20
N LEU A 98 2.82 -11.28 4.86
CA LEU A 98 3.29 -12.10 3.75
C LEU A 98 2.91 -13.57 3.92
N ASP A 99 3.15 -14.14 5.12
CA ASP A 99 2.74 -15.50 5.47
C ASP A 99 1.24 -15.68 5.30
N LYS A 100 0.44 -14.69 5.73
CA LYS A 100 -1.02 -14.76 5.59
C LYS A 100 -1.46 -14.67 4.13
N VAL A 101 -0.81 -13.84 3.32
CA VAL A 101 -1.05 -13.77 1.87
C VAL A 101 -0.73 -15.12 1.22
N HIS A 102 0.41 -15.74 1.55
CA HIS A 102 0.77 -17.06 1.02
C HIS A 102 -0.24 -18.15 1.41
N GLU A 103 -0.64 -18.20 2.69
CA GLU A 103 -1.67 -19.14 3.17
C GLU A 103 -2.98 -19.00 2.38
N ILE A 104 -3.44 -17.77 2.17
CA ILE A 104 -4.68 -17.49 1.44
C ILE A 104 -4.52 -17.83 -0.05
N TYR A 105 -3.38 -17.45 -0.66
CA TYR A 105 -3.11 -17.72 -2.06
C TYR A 105 -3.08 -19.22 -2.34
N GLN A 106 -2.42 -20.01 -1.49
CA GLN A 106 -2.40 -21.46 -1.57
C GLN A 106 -3.81 -22.06 -1.61
N LYS A 107 -4.65 -21.61 -0.66
CA LYS A 107 -6.05 -22.06 -0.54
C LYS A 107 -6.90 -21.69 -1.76
N ILE A 108 -6.71 -20.50 -2.32
CA ILE A 108 -7.47 -20.04 -3.50
C ILE A 108 -7.06 -20.82 -4.75
N MET A 109 -5.76 -21.08 -4.91
CA MET A 109 -5.23 -21.69 -6.12
C MET A 109 -5.30 -23.22 -6.12
N ASN A 110 -5.74 -23.86 -5.03
CA ASN A 110 -5.64 -25.31 -4.80
C ASN A 110 -4.21 -25.82 -5.06
N ALA A 111 -3.20 -25.03 -4.68
CA ALA A 111 -1.81 -25.45 -4.81
C ALA A 111 -1.47 -26.35 -3.61
N ASP A 112 -1.19 -27.62 -3.89
CA ASP A 112 -0.71 -28.60 -2.89
C ASP A 112 0.64 -28.18 -2.29
#